data_AF-A0A9X9BMI7-F1
#
_entry.id   AF-A0A9X9BMI7-F1
#
_cell.length_a   1.000
_cell.length_b   1.000
_cell.length_c   1.000
_cell.angle_alpha   90.00
_cell.angle_beta   90.00
_cell.angle_gamma   90.00
#
_symmetry.space_group_name_H-M   'P 1'
#
loop_
_entity.id
_entity.type
_entity.pdbx_description
1 polymer ?
#
loop_
_entity_poly.entity_id
_entity_poly.type
_entity_poly.pdbx_seq_one_letter_code
_entity_poly.pdbx_strand_id
1 'polypeptide(L)'
;MTQLQIKKADKAELVQLIEWETLAYKGRFSGNDYDYDAKPNDNGQYPRKHFHGAVEQITERSLIVAMGVLQAKLAEGYTMFLSNTLTPEVTSTGAAMLYVKKPEAPTRDDKGNYVRIEGVEYQCDEISKLTAEVTATYEASIDAHNNLVFEQEAKALKVEEDAARRALALEDAAKQQAEFEKRVQTRIRGLRAGK
;
A
#
# COMPACT_ATOMS: atom_id res chain seq x y z
N MET A 1 24.71 15.30 6.60
CA MET A 1 23.44 15.58 5.89
C MET A 1 22.97 14.28 5.29
N THR A 2 21.87 13.71 5.77
CA THR A 2 21.15 12.67 5.03
C THR A 2 20.57 13.33 3.80
N GLN A 3 20.93 12.82 2.62
CA GLN A 3 20.44 13.35 1.35
C GLN A 3 18.96 12.94 1.23
N LEU A 4 18.04 13.87 1.49
CA LEU A 4 16.62 13.65 1.26
C LEU A 4 16.41 13.53 -0.25
N GLN A 5 15.84 12.42 -0.70
CA GLN A 5 15.62 12.15 -2.12
C GLN A 5 14.15 11.85 -2.35
N ILE A 6 13.56 12.48 -3.36
CA ILE A 6 12.18 12.23 -3.80
C ILE A 6 12.08 10.79 -4.32
N LYS A 7 11.06 10.05 -3.85
CA LYS A 7 10.79 8.70 -4.34
C LYS A 7 10.13 8.79 -5.72
N LYS A 8 10.60 7.96 -6.65
CA LYS A 8 10.04 7.81 -8.00
C LYS A 8 9.43 6.42 -8.15
N ALA A 9 8.44 6.30 -9.03
CA ALA A 9 7.84 5.02 -9.34
C ALA A 9 8.87 4.04 -9.92
N ASP A 10 9.06 2.91 -9.25
CA ASP A 10 9.84 1.79 -9.75
C ASP A 10 8.87 0.70 -10.25
N LYS A 11 8.92 0.44 -11.55
CA LYS A 11 8.07 -0.57 -12.18
C LYS A 11 8.38 -1.97 -11.68
N ALA A 12 9.64 -2.27 -11.36
CA ALA A 12 10.02 -3.60 -10.88
C ALA A 12 9.49 -3.85 -9.46
N GLU A 13 9.61 -2.84 -8.58
CA GLU A 13 9.05 -2.88 -7.22
C GLU A 13 7.53 -3.07 -7.27
N LEU A 14 6.82 -2.28 -8.08
CA LEU A 14 5.37 -2.40 -8.22
C LEU A 14 4.92 -3.78 -8.72
N VAL A 15 5.58 -4.31 -9.75
CA VAL A 15 5.27 -5.65 -10.27
C VAL A 15 5.49 -6.71 -9.20
N GLN A 16 6.59 -6.62 -8.45
CA GLN A 16 6.88 -7.56 -7.37
C GLN A 16 5.83 -7.52 -6.26
N LEU A 17 5.35 -6.33 -5.87
CA LEU A 17 4.28 -6.18 -4.89
C LEU A 17 2.97 -6.82 -5.38
N ILE A 18 2.62 -6.58 -6.65
CA ILE A 18 1.43 -7.20 -7.28
C ILE A 18 1.58 -8.74 -7.31
N GLU A 19 2.76 -9.26 -7.64
CA GLU A 19 3.04 -10.69 -7.67
C GLU A 19 2.88 -11.34 -6.29
N TRP A 20 3.42 -10.70 -5.24
CA TRP A 20 3.30 -11.20 -3.87
C TRP A 20 1.84 -11.27 -3.41
N GLU A 21 1.07 -10.21 -3.63
CA GLU A 21 -0.35 -10.19 -3.28
C GLU A 21 -1.16 -11.18 -4.13
N THR A 22 -0.84 -11.33 -5.41
CA THR A 22 -1.46 -12.32 -6.29
C THR A 22 -1.17 -13.74 -5.83
N LEU A 23 0.06 -14.04 -5.43
CA LEU A 23 0.45 -15.35 -4.89
C LEU A 23 -0.26 -15.63 -3.56
N ALA A 24 -0.34 -14.63 -2.68
CA ALA A 24 -1.06 -14.73 -1.43
C ALA A 24 -2.54 -15.04 -1.68
N TYR A 25 -3.20 -14.31 -2.58
CA TYR A 25 -4.58 -14.56 -2.99
C TYR A 25 -4.78 -15.99 -3.53
N LYS A 26 -3.88 -16.44 -4.43
CA LYS A 26 -3.95 -17.76 -5.06
C LYS A 26 -3.85 -18.93 -4.08
N GLY A 27 -3.15 -18.75 -2.96
CA GLY A 27 -3.00 -19.76 -1.91
C GLY A 27 -4.02 -19.63 -0.76
N ARG A 28 -4.81 -18.56 -0.73
CA ARG A 28 -5.68 -18.23 0.39
C ARG A 28 -7.06 -18.86 0.24
N PHE A 29 -7.57 -19.39 1.35
CA PHE A 29 -8.95 -19.89 1.47
C PHE A 29 -9.92 -18.73 1.66
N SER A 30 -10.95 -18.60 0.83
CA SER A 30 -11.93 -17.52 0.95
C SER A 30 -12.79 -17.70 2.20
N GLY A 31 -13.02 -16.63 2.97
CA GLY A 31 -13.76 -16.76 4.21
C GLY A 31 -13.76 -15.51 5.10
N ASN A 32 -13.88 -15.72 6.41
CA ASN A 32 -13.88 -14.64 7.41
C ASN A 32 -12.73 -14.85 8.39
N ASP A 33 -11.90 -13.82 8.61
CA ASP A 33 -10.80 -13.83 9.57
C ASP A 33 -10.88 -12.59 10.47
N TYR A 34 -10.14 -12.58 11.57
CA TYR A 34 -10.06 -11.43 12.47
C TYR A 34 -9.44 -10.22 11.77
N ASP A 35 -10.07 -9.06 11.93
CA ASP A 35 -9.53 -7.80 11.46
C ASP A 35 -8.60 -7.20 12.50
N TYR A 36 -7.31 -7.51 12.40
CA TYR A 36 -6.28 -7.04 13.34
C TYR A 36 -6.08 -5.51 13.34
N ASP A 37 -6.58 -4.81 12.33
CA ASP A 37 -6.52 -3.35 12.24
C ASP A 37 -7.72 -2.66 12.93
N ALA A 38 -8.76 -3.44 13.27
CA ALA A 38 -9.95 -2.91 13.93
C ALA A 38 -9.77 -2.83 15.45
N LYS A 39 -10.55 -1.98 16.12
CA LYS A 39 -10.58 -1.96 17.59
C LYS A 39 -11.35 -3.18 18.11
N PRO A 40 -10.87 -3.84 19.19
CA PRO A 40 -11.65 -4.90 19.82
C PRO A 40 -12.96 -4.33 20.35
N ASN A 41 -14.03 -5.13 20.24
CA ASN A 41 -15.31 -4.81 20.87
C ASN A 41 -15.21 -4.89 22.41
N ASP A 42 -16.31 -4.59 23.11
CA ASP A 42 -16.37 -4.62 24.58
C ASP A 42 -15.99 -5.97 25.21
N ASN A 43 -16.03 -7.05 24.43
CA ASN A 43 -15.63 -8.40 24.85
C ASN A 43 -14.16 -8.73 24.51
N GLY A 44 -13.37 -7.76 24.05
CA GLY A 44 -11.98 -7.96 23.64
C GLY A 44 -11.82 -8.68 22.30
N GLN A 45 -12.91 -8.83 21.53
CA GLN A 45 -12.87 -9.56 20.26
C GLN A 45 -12.72 -8.59 19.09
N TYR A 46 -11.78 -8.90 18.20
CA TYR A 46 -11.67 -8.19 16.93
C TYR A 46 -12.84 -8.60 16.01
N PRO A 47 -13.48 -7.63 15.33
CA PRO A 47 -14.50 -7.96 14.33
C PRO A 47 -13.89 -8.82 13.22
N ARG A 48 -14.72 -9.66 12.60
CA ARG A 48 -14.29 -10.49 11.48
C ARG A 48 -14.46 -9.73 10.17
N LYS A 49 -13.44 -9.73 9.30
CA LYS A 49 -13.53 -9.24 7.93
C LYS A 49 -13.67 -10.41 6.96
N HIS A 50 -14.54 -10.24 5.96
CA HIS A 50 -14.58 -11.15 4.83
C HIS A 50 -13.37 -10.89 3.95
N PHE A 51 -12.74 -11.95 3.47
CA PHE A 51 -11.62 -11.86 2.55
C PHE A 51 -11.80 -12.87 1.42
N HIS A 52 -11.44 -12.43 0.23
CA HIS A 52 -11.49 -13.26 -0.96
C HIS A 52 -10.21 -14.08 -1.08
N GLY A 53 -10.38 -15.35 -1.44
CA GLY A 53 -9.31 -16.27 -1.76
C GLY A 53 -9.63 -17.04 -3.04
N ALA A 54 -8.60 -17.58 -3.68
CA ALA A 54 -8.80 -18.45 -4.84
C ALA A 54 -9.33 -19.84 -4.47
N VAL A 55 -9.21 -20.25 -3.20
CA VAL A 55 -9.66 -21.56 -2.71
C VAL A 55 -11.02 -21.43 -2.03
N GLU A 56 -11.96 -22.29 -2.41
CA GLU A 56 -13.28 -22.47 -1.80
C GLU A 56 -13.36 -23.83 -1.10
N GLN A 57 -14.21 -23.89 -0.08
CA GLN A 57 -14.49 -25.10 0.68
C GLN A 57 -15.90 -25.56 0.35
N ILE A 58 -16.01 -26.82 -0.05
CA ILE A 58 -17.27 -27.55 -0.17
C ILE A 58 -17.46 -28.28 1.15
N THR A 59 -18.52 -27.96 1.89
CA THR A 59 -18.88 -28.63 3.13
C THR A 59 -20.27 -29.20 3.01
N GLU A 60 -20.39 -30.52 3.03
CA GLU A 60 -21.65 -31.21 2.86
C GLU A 60 -21.84 -32.31 3.90
N ARG A 61 -23.10 -32.67 4.13
CA ARG A 61 -23.51 -33.64 5.16
C ARG A 61 -22.97 -35.07 4.95
N SER A 62 -22.49 -35.39 3.74
CA SER A 62 -21.87 -36.68 3.43
C SER A 62 -20.93 -36.56 2.24
N LEU A 63 -19.98 -37.50 2.13
CA LEU A 63 -19.04 -37.53 1.02
C LEU A 63 -19.72 -37.66 -0.35
N ILE A 64 -20.79 -38.45 -0.44
CA ILE A 64 -21.53 -38.63 -1.71
C ILE A 64 -22.11 -37.30 -2.18
N VAL A 65 -22.70 -36.51 -1.27
CA VAL A 65 -23.25 -35.19 -1.60
C VAL A 65 -22.12 -34.21 -1.95
N ALA A 66 -21.03 -34.19 -1.17
CA ALA A 66 -19.86 -33.36 -1.45
C ALA A 66 -19.28 -33.63 -2.84
N MET A 67 -19.18 -34.91 -3.24
CA MET A 67 -18.69 -35.31 -4.55
C MET A 67 -19.61 -34.85 -5.70
N GLY A 68 -20.93 -34.82 -5.47
CA GLY A 68 -21.87 -34.25 -6.45
C GLY A 68 -21.68 -32.75 -6.64
N VAL A 69 -21.50 -32.00 -5.55
CA VAL A 69 -21.18 -30.56 -5.61
C VAL A 69 -19.82 -30.33 -6.27
N LEU A 70 -18.82 -31.16 -5.94
CA LEU A 70 -17.50 -31.12 -6.58
C LEU A 70 -17.63 -31.32 -8.09
N GLN A 71 -18.42 -32.30 -8.54
CA GLN A 71 -18.61 -32.56 -9.97
C GLN A 71 -19.23 -31.35 -10.70
N ALA A 72 -20.21 -30.67 -10.08
CA ALA A 72 -20.78 -29.45 -10.63
C ALA A 72 -19.72 -28.33 -10.74
N LYS A 73 -18.94 -28.10 -9.68
CA LYS A 73 -17.83 -27.13 -9.67
C LYS A 73 -16.76 -27.45 -10.72
N LEU A 74 -16.40 -28.72 -10.91
CA LEU A 74 -15.46 -29.12 -11.96
C LEU A 74 -16.01 -28.83 -13.37
N ALA A 75 -17.32 -28.99 -13.59
CA ALA A 75 -17.96 -28.62 -14.85
C ALA A 75 -17.99 -27.10 -15.09
N GLU A 76 -17.99 -26.31 -14.01
CA GLU A 76 -17.82 -24.85 -14.03
C GLU A 76 -16.36 -24.40 -14.27
N GLY A 77 -15.42 -25.34 -14.37
CA GLY A 77 -14.00 -25.06 -14.63
C GLY A 77 -13.16 -24.85 -13.35
N TYR A 78 -13.72 -25.08 -12.16
CA TYR A 78 -12.91 -25.18 -10.95
C TYR A 78 -11.98 -26.39 -11.03
N THR A 79 -10.89 -26.35 -10.27
CA THR A 79 -9.96 -27.49 -10.12
C THR A 79 -9.91 -27.94 -8.68
N MET A 80 -9.65 -29.23 -8.42
CA MET A 80 -9.41 -29.66 -7.04
C MET A 80 -8.19 -28.93 -6.45
N PHE A 81 -8.30 -28.52 -5.20
CA PHE A 81 -7.19 -27.95 -4.45
C PHE A 81 -6.71 -28.95 -3.40
N LEU A 82 -5.41 -29.24 -3.41
CA LEU A 82 -4.76 -30.13 -2.46
C LEU A 82 -3.56 -29.41 -1.87
N SER A 83 -3.53 -29.26 -0.55
CA SER A 83 -2.36 -28.77 0.18
C SER A 83 -2.22 -29.49 1.51
N ASN A 84 -1.05 -29.34 2.15
CA ASN A 84 -0.83 -29.89 3.49
C ASN A 84 -1.62 -29.15 4.59
N THR A 85 -2.10 -27.95 4.31
CA THR A 85 -2.84 -27.11 5.26
C THR A 85 -4.35 -27.22 5.10
N LEU A 86 -4.83 -27.61 3.91
CA LEU A 86 -6.24 -27.78 3.58
C LEU A 86 -6.42 -29.15 2.92
N THR A 87 -6.51 -30.17 3.76
CA THR A 87 -6.67 -31.56 3.33
C THR A 87 -8.14 -31.96 3.30
N PRO A 88 -8.62 -32.61 2.22
CA PRO A 88 -9.94 -33.21 2.21
C PRO A 88 -10.14 -34.14 3.41
N GLU A 89 -11.25 -34.01 4.12
CA GLU A 89 -11.55 -34.85 5.26
C GLU A 89 -13.03 -35.18 5.41
N VAL A 90 -13.31 -36.27 6.12
CA VAL A 90 -14.65 -36.62 6.57
C VAL A 90 -14.66 -36.55 8.09
N THR A 91 -15.50 -35.69 8.64
CA THR A 91 -15.61 -35.50 10.08
C THR A 91 -16.17 -36.75 10.77
N SER A 92 -16.02 -36.84 12.09
CA SER A 92 -16.62 -37.90 12.90
C SER A 92 -18.16 -37.93 12.82
N THR A 93 -18.78 -36.82 12.44
CA THR A 93 -20.24 -36.72 12.21
C THR A 93 -20.65 -37.13 10.78
N GLY A 94 -19.69 -37.52 9.94
CA GLY A 94 -19.91 -37.94 8.56
C GLY A 94 -19.97 -36.81 7.53
N ALA A 95 -19.80 -35.55 7.95
CA ALA A 95 -19.73 -34.42 7.03
C ALA A 95 -18.42 -34.47 6.23
N ALA A 96 -18.47 -34.22 4.94
CA ALA A 96 -17.31 -34.20 4.07
C ALA A 96 -16.92 -32.77 3.74
N MET A 97 -15.62 -32.49 3.82
CA MET A 97 -15.01 -31.22 3.48
C MET A 97 -14.01 -31.43 2.34
N LEU A 98 -14.26 -30.78 1.21
CA LEU A 98 -13.42 -30.79 0.02
C LEU A 98 -13.00 -29.36 -0.31
N TYR A 99 -11.88 -29.19 -1.00
CA TYR A 99 -11.38 -27.88 -1.39
C TYR A 99 -11.23 -27.79 -2.90
N VAL A 100 -11.69 -26.68 -3.48
CA VAL A 100 -11.59 -26.39 -4.91
C VAL A 100 -10.96 -25.03 -5.12
N LYS A 101 -10.27 -24.87 -6.23
CA LYS A 101 -9.70 -23.60 -6.68
C LYS A 101 -10.55 -23.05 -7.80
N LYS A 102 -10.89 -21.76 -7.71
CA LYS A 102 -11.62 -21.00 -8.73
C LYS A 102 -10.92 -21.12 -10.11
N PRO A 103 -11.66 -21.05 -11.22
CA PRO A 103 -11.03 -20.98 -12.55
C PRO A 103 -10.16 -19.73 -12.69
N GLU A 104 -9.00 -19.85 -13.35
CA GLU A 104 -8.10 -18.71 -13.53
C GLU A 104 -8.66 -17.66 -14.50
N ALA A 105 -9.28 -18.12 -15.59
CA ALA A 105 -9.85 -17.28 -16.64
C ALA A 105 -11.08 -17.96 -17.27
N PRO A 106 -11.95 -17.21 -17.96
CA PRO A 106 -13.06 -17.77 -18.72
C PRO A 106 -12.57 -18.72 -19.82
N THR A 107 -13.39 -19.73 -20.13
CA THR A 107 -13.10 -20.70 -21.17
C THR A 107 -13.25 -20.07 -22.56
N ARG A 108 -12.57 -20.60 -23.59
CA ARG A 108 -12.78 -20.16 -24.98
C ARG A 108 -13.80 -21.05 -25.69
N ASP A 109 -14.67 -20.45 -26.48
CA ASP A 109 -15.55 -21.18 -27.41
C ASP A 109 -14.77 -21.70 -28.64
N ASP A 110 -15.44 -22.47 -29.50
CA ASP A 110 -14.88 -22.99 -30.76
C ASP A 110 -14.42 -21.89 -31.73
N LYS A 111 -14.84 -20.64 -31.49
CA LYS A 111 -14.49 -19.44 -32.27
C LYS A 111 -13.37 -18.62 -31.60
N GLY A 112 -12.86 -19.08 -30.45
CA GLY A 112 -11.78 -18.44 -29.71
C GLY A 112 -12.21 -17.27 -28.81
N ASN A 113 -13.52 -17.01 -28.64
CA ASN A 113 -14.04 -15.97 -27.76
C ASN A 113 -14.08 -16.45 -26.32
N TYR A 114 -13.79 -15.56 -25.37
CA TYR A 114 -13.96 -15.84 -23.95
C TYR A 114 -15.45 -15.91 -23.58
N VAL A 115 -15.88 -17.05 -23.06
CA VAL A 115 -17.23 -17.31 -22.57
C VAL A 115 -17.18 -17.51 -21.06
N ARG A 116 -18.02 -16.74 -20.37
CA ARG A 116 -18.19 -16.81 -18.92
C ARG A 116 -19.39 -17.68 -18.59
N ILE A 117 -19.25 -18.51 -17.57
CA ILE A 117 -20.36 -19.25 -16.99
C ILE A 117 -21.03 -18.34 -15.95
N GLU A 118 -22.35 -18.21 -16.04
CA GLU A 118 -23.12 -17.38 -15.11
C GLU A 118 -22.97 -17.91 -13.68
N GLY A 119 -22.72 -17.01 -12.72
CA GLY A 119 -22.53 -17.36 -11.31
C GLY A 119 -21.14 -17.90 -10.94
N VAL A 120 -20.22 -18.04 -11.89
CA VAL A 120 -18.84 -18.48 -11.62
C VAL A 120 -17.92 -17.27 -11.40
N GLU A 121 -17.21 -17.29 -10.27
CA GLU A 121 -16.18 -16.30 -9.95
C GLU A 121 -14.82 -16.70 -10.51
N TYR A 122 -14.21 -15.83 -11.32
CA TYR A 122 -12.90 -16.07 -11.93
C TYR A 122 -11.79 -15.34 -11.18
N GLN A 123 -10.63 -16.00 -11.02
CA GLN A 123 -9.48 -15.38 -10.35
C GLN A 123 -9.01 -14.11 -11.06
N CYS A 124 -9.10 -14.03 -12.40
CA CYS A 124 -8.67 -12.86 -13.16
C CYS A 124 -9.39 -11.57 -12.74
N ASP A 125 -10.65 -11.66 -12.29
CA ASP A 125 -11.44 -10.49 -11.89
C ASP A 125 -10.93 -9.94 -10.56
N GLU A 126 -10.72 -10.82 -9.59
CA GLU A 126 -10.18 -10.45 -8.27
C GLU A 126 -8.72 -10.02 -8.36
N ILE A 127 -7.90 -10.69 -9.17
CA ILE A 127 -6.50 -10.29 -9.41
C ILE A 127 -6.45 -8.90 -10.07
N SER A 128 -7.38 -8.57 -10.97
CA SER A 128 -7.43 -7.24 -11.57
C SER A 128 -7.76 -6.16 -10.53
N LYS A 129 -8.71 -6.43 -9.62
CA LYS A 129 -9.02 -5.53 -8.51
C LYS A 129 -7.83 -5.35 -7.56
N LEU A 130 -7.22 -6.46 -7.15
CA LEU A 130 -6.04 -6.47 -6.28
C LEU A 130 -4.88 -5.69 -6.92
N THR A 131 -4.66 -5.86 -8.23
CA THR A 131 -3.65 -5.11 -8.97
C THR A 131 -3.91 -3.60 -8.92
N ALA A 132 -5.17 -3.19 -9.11
CA ALA A 132 -5.56 -1.78 -9.04
C ALA A 132 -5.37 -1.21 -7.61
N GLU A 133 -5.75 -1.97 -6.58
CA GLU A 133 -5.61 -1.57 -5.17
C GLU A 133 -4.15 -1.44 -4.73
N VAL A 134 -3.29 -2.40 -5.10
CA VAL A 134 -1.85 -2.35 -4.84
C VAL A 134 -1.21 -1.18 -5.55
N THR A 135 -1.59 -0.94 -6.82
CA THR A 135 -1.09 0.20 -7.59
C THR A 135 -1.46 1.53 -6.93
N ALA A 136 -2.74 1.71 -6.58
CA ALA A 136 -3.21 2.92 -5.92
C ALA A 136 -2.52 3.17 -4.57
N THR A 137 -2.31 2.11 -3.79
CA THR A 137 -1.63 2.20 -2.48
C THR A 137 -0.15 2.55 -2.64
N TYR A 138 0.52 1.97 -3.64
CA TYR A 138 1.91 2.27 -3.94
C TYR A 138 2.09 3.72 -4.40
N GLU A 139 1.22 4.21 -5.29
CA GLU A 139 1.21 5.61 -5.73
C GLU A 139 0.96 6.57 -4.56
N ALA A 140 -0.03 6.29 -3.71
CA ALA A 140 -0.31 7.09 -2.52
C ALA A 140 0.87 7.12 -1.54
N SER A 141 1.61 6.01 -1.40
CA SER A 141 2.82 5.93 -0.56
C SER A 141 3.94 6.82 -1.10
N ILE A 142 4.14 6.86 -2.42
CA ILE A 142 5.11 7.76 -3.07
C ILE A 142 4.73 9.22 -2.80
N ASP A 143 3.47 9.58 -3.00
CA ASP A 143 3.01 10.96 -2.80
C ASP A 143 3.15 11.39 -1.33
N ALA A 144 2.78 10.52 -0.39
CA ALA A 144 2.95 10.79 1.04
C ALA A 144 4.43 11.01 1.40
N HIS A 145 5.33 10.17 0.88
CA HIS A 145 6.76 10.33 1.08
C HIS A 145 7.28 11.66 0.50
N ASN A 146 6.86 12.00 -0.72
CA ASN A 146 7.32 13.20 -1.40
C ASN A 146 6.82 14.47 -0.70
N ASN A 147 5.59 14.47 -0.20
CA ASN A 147 5.07 15.57 0.62
C ASN A 147 5.89 15.78 1.89
N LEU A 148 6.28 14.70 2.57
CA LEU A 148 7.15 14.79 3.75
C LEU A 148 8.54 15.37 3.41
N VAL A 149 9.13 14.97 2.28
CA VAL A 149 10.40 15.53 1.81
C VAL A 149 10.25 17.03 1.54
N PHE A 150 9.20 17.45 0.84
CA PHE A 150 8.94 18.88 0.58
C PHE A 150 8.73 19.68 1.88
N GLU A 151 8.02 19.14 2.86
CA GLU A 151 7.85 19.80 4.16
C GLU A 151 9.17 19.97 4.91
N GLN A 152 10.05 18.96 4.85
CA GLN A 152 11.38 19.02 5.46
C GLN A 152 12.27 20.05 4.77
N GLU A 153 12.27 20.07 3.43
CA GLU A 153 13.01 21.09 2.65
C GLU A 153 12.48 22.50 2.91
N ALA A 154 11.15 22.69 2.96
CA ALA A 154 10.55 23.98 3.27
C ALA A 154 10.91 24.47 4.69
N LYS A 155 10.99 23.57 5.67
CA LYS A 155 11.47 23.90 7.02
C LYS A 155 12.95 24.27 7.02
N ALA A 156 13.79 23.52 6.31
CA ALA A 156 15.21 23.81 6.18
C ALA A 156 15.45 25.17 5.54
N LEU A 157 14.74 25.47 4.45
CA LEU A 157 14.88 26.72 3.70
C LEU A 157 14.44 27.94 4.52
N LYS A 158 13.39 27.83 5.34
CA LYS A 158 13.00 28.89 6.29
C LYS A 158 14.09 29.17 7.33
N VAL A 159 14.75 28.14 7.85
CA VAL A 159 15.85 28.30 8.81
C VAL A 159 17.04 29.01 8.14
N GLU A 160 17.35 28.66 6.89
CA GLU A 160 18.39 29.32 6.11
C GLU A 160 18.04 30.79 5.81
N GLU A 161 16.81 31.09 5.40
CA GLU A 161 16.34 32.46 5.17
C GLU A 161 16.40 33.32 6.45
N ASP A 162 15.99 32.77 7.60
CA ASP A 162 16.07 33.48 8.87
C ASP A 162 17.52 33.72 9.32
N ALA A 163 18.41 32.76 9.08
CA ALA A 163 19.84 32.92 9.33
C ALA A 163 20.45 33.99 8.42
N ALA A 164 20.12 33.99 7.13
CA ALA A 164 20.55 34.99 6.16
C ALA A 164 20.03 36.39 6.51
N ARG A 165 18.77 36.49 6.94
CA ARG A 165 18.17 37.77 7.37
C ARG A 165 18.87 38.34 8.61
N ARG A 166 19.23 37.48 9.59
CA ARG A 166 20.01 37.90 10.76
C ARG A 166 21.42 38.36 10.38
N ALA A 167 22.07 37.65 9.46
CA ALA A 167 23.40 38.04 8.98
C ALA A 167 23.38 39.41 8.28
N LEU A 168 22.39 39.65 7.41
CA LEU A 168 22.19 40.96 6.76
C LEU A 168 21.94 42.08 7.77
N ALA A 169 21.08 41.85 8.79
CA ALA A 169 20.80 42.85 9.81
C ALA A 169 22.06 43.23 10.62
N LEU A 170 22.94 42.27 10.90
CA LEU A 170 24.22 42.53 11.56
C LEU A 170 25.19 43.31 10.66
N GLU A 171 25.23 42.99 9.36
CA GLU A 171 26.06 43.71 8.39
C GLU A 171 25.61 45.17 8.22
N ASP A 172 24.30 45.41 8.14
CA ASP A 172 23.73 46.76 8.05
C ASP A 172 23.99 47.58 9.32
N ALA A 173 23.86 46.97 10.51
CA ALA A 173 24.20 47.62 11.77
C ALA A 173 25.70 47.99 11.82
N ALA A 174 26.58 47.09 11.36
CA ALA A 174 28.02 47.36 11.28
C ALA A 174 28.35 48.51 10.31
N LYS A 175 27.68 48.59 9.15
CA LYS A 175 27.82 49.69 8.19
C LYS A 175 27.37 51.02 8.80
N GLN A 176 26.23 51.05 9.48
CA GLN A 176 25.73 52.26 10.14
C GLN A 176 26.67 52.74 11.24
N GLN A 177 27.22 51.83 12.05
CA GLN A 177 28.21 52.14 13.08
C GLN A 177 29.48 52.76 12.46
N ALA A 178 30.00 52.15 11.40
CA ALA A 178 31.21 52.61 10.71
C ALA A 178 31.02 53.99 10.05
N GLU A 179 29.84 54.26 9.46
CA GLU A 179 29.52 55.59 8.94
C GLU A 179 29.42 56.64 10.05
N PHE A 180 28.79 56.29 11.16
CA PHE A 180 28.68 57.18 12.32
C PHE A 180 30.06 57.54 12.87
N GLU A 181 30.95 56.56 13.04
CA GLU A 181 32.33 56.78 13.47
C GLU A 181 33.11 57.68 12.50
N LYS A 182 32.96 57.48 11.19
CA LYS A 182 33.55 58.37 10.17
C LYS A 182 33.06 59.81 10.34
N ARG A 183 31.76 60.03 10.56
CA ARG A 183 31.19 61.37 10.80
C ARG A 183 31.76 61.99 12.07
N VAL A 184 31.87 61.22 13.15
CA VAL A 184 32.46 61.67 14.43
C VAL A 184 33.93 62.07 14.26
N GLN A 185 34.74 61.23 13.60
CA GLN A 185 36.15 61.53 13.35
C GLN A 185 36.36 62.79 12.51
N THR A 186 35.50 62.99 11.49
CA THR A 186 35.55 64.18 10.63
C THR A 186 35.25 65.44 11.44
N ARG A 187 34.28 65.38 12.37
CA ARG A 187 33.92 66.48 13.27
C ARG A 187 35.04 66.82 14.25
N ILE A 188 35.70 65.82 14.83
CA ILE A 188 36.83 66.02 15.76
C ILE A 188 38.05 66.62 15.03
N ARG A 189 38.34 66.17 13.81
CA ARG A 189 39.41 66.78 12.98
C ARG A 189 39.10 68.24 12.64
N GLY A 190 37.86 68.55 12.28
CA GLY A 190 37.42 69.94 12.03
C GLY A 190 37.57 70.86 13.23
N LEU A 191 37.32 70.36 14.45
CA LEU A 191 37.51 71.10 15.71
C LEU A 191 39.00 71.33 16.07
N ARG A 192 39.91 70.47 15.61
CA ARG A 192 41.36 70.62 15.83
C ARG A 192 42.05 71.55 14.83
N ALA A 193 41.50 71.71 13.63
CA ALA A 193 42.05 72.61 12.60
C ALA A 193 41.62 74.08 12.76
N GLY A 194 40.73 74.39 13.71
CA GLY A 194 40.24 75.75 14.00
C GLY A 194 40.90 76.44 15.21
N LYS A 195 42.03 75.92 15.70
CA LYS A 195 42.92 76.59 16.66
C LYS A 195 44.24 76.89 15.99
#